data_AF-A0A671W4E1-F1
#
_entry.id   AF-A0A671W4E1-F1
#
_cell.length_a   1.000
_cell.length_b   1.000
_cell.length_c   1.000
_cell.angle_alpha   90.00
_cell.angle_beta   90.00
_cell.angle_gamma   90.00
#
_symmetry.space_group_name_H-M   'P 1'
#
loop_
_entity.id
_entity.type
_entity.pdbx_description
1 polymer ?
#
loop_
_entity_poly.entity_id
_entity_poly.type
_entity_poly.pdbx_seq_one_letter_code
_entity_poly.pdbx_strand_id
1 'polypeptide(L)'
;MTKMLQHSGYEEERLQRVAELLPCREVQAGMLLSLMGQPQQCSYPSIFIYGHRASGKSHVMQVLLKELEVRKRCLLSAQGSSGLDGVCVGDPNNFLFCRKLLQDKQANASVMEKAELLRDTDANLLPALLRLQELVDDNVTIILLSEIVWDKFRPNTGCFEPLLLHFPDYSKGELQQILSQDKHPSYSAEFYSSYINILLGVFYSVCRDLREHGSSHAALAFSTMLLCFLSSVKETDTHKLWRNIEPHLKKAMQTVYLREVSSLQWEQLQQMEERECGALRGLSAHTHVELPYYSKFLLIAAYLASYNPARTDKRFFLKHHGKIRKTNFLKKNEKTSNHLLGPKPFPLDRLLAIFYSVVDSRVAPTASIFSQISSLVTLQLLTKVSHDDQLDAPKYKCAVSMDFICAISRTVNFEIIKYLYDFL
;
A
#
# COMPACT_ATOMS: atom_id res chain seq x y z
N MET A 1 -18.41 -25.73 20.06
CA MET A 1 -17.25 -24.98 19.51
C MET A 1 -16.04 -25.07 20.43
N THR A 2 -16.22 -25.16 21.75
CA THR A 2 -15.18 -25.24 22.81
C THR A 2 -14.30 -26.51 22.91
N LYS A 3 -14.40 -27.50 22.02
CA LYS A 3 -13.61 -28.75 22.14
C LYS A 3 -12.17 -28.65 21.64
N MET A 4 -11.82 -27.61 20.87
CA MET A 4 -10.48 -27.49 20.25
C MET A 4 -9.48 -26.68 21.07
N LEU A 5 -9.94 -25.99 22.12
CA LEU A 5 -9.11 -25.25 23.08
C LEU A 5 -9.12 -25.94 24.44
N GLN A 6 -8.86 -27.25 24.48
CA GLN A 6 -8.67 -27.97 25.74
C GLN A 6 -7.17 -28.14 25.98
N HIS A 7 -6.61 -27.35 26.89
CA HIS A 7 -5.23 -27.52 27.35
C HIS A 7 -5.23 -27.69 28.87
N SER A 8 -4.63 -28.77 29.36
CA SER A 8 -4.64 -29.20 30.77
C SER A 8 -3.86 -28.31 31.74
N GLY A 9 -3.51 -27.08 31.33
CA GLY A 9 -2.68 -26.15 32.10
C GLY A 9 -3.26 -24.75 32.28
N TYR A 10 -4.41 -24.44 31.67
CA TYR A 10 -5.03 -23.11 31.72
C TYR A 10 -6.51 -23.22 32.15
N GLU A 11 -6.99 -22.23 32.90
CA GLU A 11 -8.39 -22.17 33.35
C GLU A 11 -9.36 -22.14 32.16
N GLU A 12 -10.39 -22.97 32.19
CA GLU A 12 -11.39 -23.07 31.12
C GLU A 12 -12.10 -21.74 30.83
N GLU A 13 -12.28 -20.89 31.86
CA GLU A 13 -12.86 -19.55 31.70
C GLU A 13 -11.98 -18.62 30.85
N ARG A 14 -10.65 -18.69 30.98
CA ARG A 14 -9.72 -17.88 30.18
C ARG A 14 -9.72 -18.36 28.73
N LEU A 15 -9.78 -19.67 28.53
CA LEU A 15 -9.86 -20.27 27.19
C LEU A 15 -11.18 -19.92 26.48
N GLN A 16 -12.29 -19.81 27.22
CA GLN A 16 -13.56 -19.32 26.69
C GLN A 16 -13.50 -17.85 26.28
N ARG A 17 -12.90 -16.97 27.10
CA ARG A 17 -12.71 -15.55 26.73
C ARG A 17 -11.84 -15.38 25.49
N VAL A 18 -10.78 -16.18 25.37
CA VAL A 18 -9.92 -16.18 24.18
C VAL A 18 -10.69 -16.64 22.94
N ALA A 19 -11.56 -17.65 23.06
CA ALA A 19 -12.40 -18.13 21.97
C ALA A 19 -13.43 -17.07 21.53
N GLU A 20 -14.01 -16.32 22.48
CA GLU A 20 -14.94 -15.23 22.20
C GLU A 20 -14.25 -14.05 21.48
N LEU A 21 -13.02 -13.71 21.90
CA LEU A 21 -12.25 -12.62 21.32
C LEU A 21 -11.59 -12.97 19.98
N LEU A 22 -11.38 -14.26 19.68
CA LEU A 22 -10.70 -14.74 18.47
C LEU A 22 -11.58 -15.66 17.62
N PRO A 23 -12.67 -15.13 17.03
CA PRO A 23 -13.48 -15.88 16.08
C PRO A 23 -12.64 -16.45 14.93
N CYS A 24 -12.94 -17.69 14.54
CA CYS A 24 -12.33 -18.39 13.40
C CYS A 24 -10.81 -18.64 13.51
N ARG A 25 -10.21 -18.49 14.70
CA ARG A 25 -8.78 -18.73 14.96
C ARG A 25 -8.50 -19.71 16.10
N GLU A 26 -9.50 -20.52 16.46
CA GLU A 26 -9.42 -21.51 17.53
C GLU A 26 -8.30 -22.54 17.29
N VAL A 27 -8.12 -23.00 16.05
CA VAL A 27 -7.09 -24.01 15.70
C VAL A 27 -5.69 -23.45 15.87
N GLN A 28 -5.44 -22.25 15.34
CA GLN A 28 -4.12 -21.60 15.42
C GLN A 28 -3.80 -21.20 16.86
N ALA A 29 -4.81 -20.69 17.60
CA ALA A 29 -4.68 -20.39 19.02
C ALA A 29 -4.38 -21.65 19.84
N GLY A 30 -5.09 -22.76 19.58
CA GLY A 30 -4.85 -24.05 20.24
C GLY A 30 -3.47 -24.64 19.94
N MET A 31 -2.99 -24.49 18.69
CA MET A 31 -1.64 -24.92 18.30
C MET A 31 -0.56 -24.09 19.00
N LEU A 32 -0.72 -22.76 19.06
CA LEU A 32 0.18 -21.88 19.80
C LEU A 32 0.18 -22.19 21.29
N LEU A 33 -1.00 -22.41 21.89
CA LEU A 33 -1.13 -22.82 23.29
C LEU A 33 -0.41 -24.13 23.57
N SER A 34 -0.57 -25.12 22.69
CA SER A 34 0.10 -26.43 22.82
C SER A 34 1.63 -26.32 22.72
N LEU A 35 2.12 -25.37 21.91
CA LEU A 35 3.56 -25.13 21.73
C LEU A 35 4.18 -24.31 22.86
N MET A 36 3.39 -23.41 23.46
CA MET A 36 3.82 -22.62 24.61
C MET A 36 3.76 -23.43 25.91
N GLY A 37 2.96 -24.49 25.96
CA GLY A 37 2.92 -25.45 27.06
C GLY A 37 2.62 -24.83 28.42
N GLN A 38 3.09 -25.49 29.48
CA GLN A 38 3.05 -24.91 30.83
C GLN A 38 4.29 -24.01 31.05
N PRO A 39 4.22 -22.97 31.91
CA PRO A 39 5.33 -22.04 32.14
C PRO A 39 6.65 -22.67 32.63
N GLN A 40 6.59 -23.90 33.15
CA GLN A 40 7.71 -24.67 33.68
C GLN A 40 8.37 -25.58 32.62
N GLN A 41 7.71 -25.78 31.48
CA GLN A 41 8.23 -26.58 30.38
C GLN A 41 9.13 -25.72 29.48
N CYS A 42 10.17 -26.35 28.91
CA CYS A 42 11.01 -25.70 27.91
C CYS A 42 10.23 -25.60 26.60
N SER A 43 9.98 -24.37 26.15
CA SER A 43 9.32 -24.09 24.88
C SER A 43 10.32 -24.12 23.72
N TYR A 44 9.80 -24.12 22.49
CA TYR A 44 10.64 -24.12 21.30
C TYR A 44 11.48 -22.82 21.21
N PRO A 45 12.76 -22.84 20.78
CA PRO A 45 13.62 -21.66 20.79
C PRO A 45 13.09 -20.49 19.95
N SER A 46 12.61 -20.81 18.76
CA SER A 46 12.09 -19.82 17.82
C SER A 46 10.89 -20.33 17.06
N ILE A 47 9.83 -19.52 17.04
CA ILE A 47 8.58 -19.78 16.32
C ILE A 47 8.44 -18.70 15.26
N PHE A 48 8.23 -19.11 14.02
CA PHE A 48 8.06 -18.20 12.89
C PHE A 48 6.64 -18.30 12.35
N ILE A 49 5.87 -17.22 12.53
CA ILE A 49 4.48 -17.14 12.11
C ILE A 49 4.38 -16.27 10.86
N TYR A 50 3.85 -16.86 9.79
CA TYR A 50 3.66 -16.16 8.52
C TYR A 50 2.23 -16.25 7.99
N GLY A 51 1.84 -15.24 7.22
CA GLY A 51 0.53 -15.15 6.56
C GLY A 51 0.24 -13.73 6.09
N HIS A 52 -0.85 -13.49 5.38
CA HIS A 52 -1.14 -12.16 4.83
C HIS A 52 -1.41 -11.09 5.90
N ARG A 53 -1.32 -9.82 5.49
CA ARG A 53 -1.43 -8.62 6.34
C ARG A 53 -2.64 -8.59 7.28
N ALA A 54 -3.79 -9.11 6.85
CA ALA A 54 -5.02 -9.13 7.64
C ALA A 54 -5.38 -10.50 8.22
N SER A 55 -4.47 -11.47 8.25
CA SER A 55 -4.77 -12.80 8.80
C SER A 55 -4.94 -12.85 10.33
N GLY A 56 -4.73 -11.72 11.01
CA GLY A 56 -4.97 -11.57 12.45
C GLY A 56 -3.80 -11.97 13.35
N LYS A 57 -2.61 -12.26 12.81
CA LYS A 57 -1.42 -12.72 13.55
C LYS A 57 -1.12 -11.91 14.81
N SER A 58 -0.94 -10.59 14.65
CA SER A 58 -0.67 -9.68 15.77
C SER A 58 -1.80 -9.67 16.80
N HIS A 59 -3.05 -9.69 16.35
CA HIS A 59 -4.20 -9.66 17.25
C HIS A 59 -4.30 -10.96 18.07
N VAL A 60 -4.18 -12.12 17.43
CA VAL A 60 -4.15 -13.43 18.10
C VAL A 60 -3.02 -13.47 19.13
N MET A 61 -1.81 -13.04 18.76
CA MET A 61 -0.68 -13.02 19.67
C MET A 61 -0.87 -12.06 20.85
N GLN A 62 -1.41 -10.85 20.59
CA GLN A 62 -1.70 -9.88 21.64
C GLN A 62 -2.77 -10.36 22.61
N VAL A 63 -3.84 -10.98 22.12
CA VAL A 63 -4.90 -11.54 22.96
C VAL A 63 -4.37 -12.70 23.77
N LEU A 64 -3.64 -13.65 23.17
CA LEU A 64 -3.04 -14.77 23.89
C LEU A 64 -2.08 -14.29 24.99
N LEU A 65 -1.18 -13.35 24.68
CA LEU A 65 -0.24 -12.82 25.67
C LEU A 65 -0.93 -12.04 26.79
N LYS A 66 -1.99 -11.29 26.49
CA LYS A 66 -2.75 -10.51 27.47
C LYS A 66 -3.59 -11.40 28.37
N GLU A 67 -4.35 -12.31 27.77
CA GLU A 67 -5.33 -13.14 28.48
C GLU A 67 -4.70 -14.32 29.19
N LEU A 68 -3.49 -14.78 28.83
CA LEU A 68 -2.82 -15.92 29.47
C LEU A 68 -1.71 -15.51 30.44
N GLU A 69 -1.44 -14.21 30.60
CA GLU A 69 -0.40 -13.65 31.49
C GLU A 69 0.94 -14.39 31.39
N VAL A 70 1.30 -14.84 30.18
CA VAL A 70 2.61 -15.41 29.92
C VAL A 70 3.62 -14.32 30.24
N ARG A 71 4.47 -14.58 31.24
CA ARG A 71 5.23 -13.53 31.91
C ARG A 71 6.05 -12.71 30.89
N LYS A 72 5.75 -11.41 30.92
CA LYS A 72 6.39 -10.25 30.30
C LYS A 72 6.43 -10.15 28.77
N ARG A 73 6.14 -8.91 28.34
CA ARG A 73 5.86 -8.43 27.00
C ARG A 73 7.05 -7.60 26.52
N CYS A 74 7.75 -8.04 25.48
CA CYS A 74 8.53 -7.14 24.65
C CYS A 74 7.98 -7.25 23.22
N LEU A 75 7.06 -6.35 22.89
CA LEU A 75 6.57 -6.17 21.52
C LEU A 75 7.55 -5.22 20.85
N LEU A 76 8.49 -5.81 20.11
CA LEU A 76 9.45 -5.04 19.35
C LEU A 76 8.91 -4.92 17.93
N SER A 77 8.60 -3.69 17.52
CA SER A 77 8.46 -3.41 16.10
C SER A 77 9.86 -3.27 15.52
N ALA A 78 10.17 -4.06 14.49
CA ALA A 78 11.41 -3.86 13.74
C ALA A 78 11.47 -2.49 13.03
N GLN A 79 10.35 -1.77 12.97
CA GLN A 79 10.33 -0.33 12.71
C GLN A 79 10.74 0.39 13.99
N GLY A 80 11.96 0.93 14.02
CA GLY A 80 12.43 1.78 15.10
C GLY A 80 11.55 3.03 15.23
N SER A 81 10.54 2.98 16.10
CA SER A 81 9.76 4.14 16.49
C SER A 81 9.64 4.19 18.01
N SER A 82 10.53 4.99 18.60
CA SER A 82 10.35 5.83 19.79
C SER A 82 9.00 5.75 20.52
N GLY A 83 8.80 4.73 21.34
CA GLY A 83 7.65 4.63 22.23
C GLY A 83 7.88 3.56 23.29
N LEU A 84 8.40 4.00 24.45
CA LEU A 84 8.75 3.22 25.65
C LEU A 84 9.75 2.07 25.37
N ASP A 85 11.03 2.35 25.68
CA ASP A 85 12.21 1.50 25.53
C ASP A 85 12.67 1.21 24.09
N GLY A 86 12.68 2.23 23.24
CA GLY A 86 13.30 2.18 21.92
C GLY A 86 14.83 2.17 22.00
N VAL A 87 15.45 1.02 21.75
CA VAL A 87 16.91 0.89 21.58
C VAL A 87 17.24 0.87 20.09
N CYS A 88 18.14 1.77 19.68
CA CYS A 88 18.73 1.81 18.35
C CYS A 88 19.50 0.52 18.06
N VAL A 89 19.17 -0.16 16.97
CA VAL A 89 19.92 -1.31 16.41
C VAL A 89 21.16 -0.78 15.67
N GLY A 90 22.07 -0.12 16.41
CA GLY A 90 23.23 0.57 15.82
C GLY A 90 24.58 0.21 16.43
N ASP A 91 24.62 -0.61 17.49
CA ASP A 91 25.89 -0.96 18.15
C ASP A 91 26.32 -2.41 17.87
N PRO A 92 27.60 -2.64 17.51
CA PRO A 92 28.14 -3.95 17.13
C PRO A 92 28.24 -4.99 18.25
N ASN A 93 27.72 -4.69 19.44
CA ASN A 93 27.54 -5.67 20.51
C ASN A 93 26.06 -6.03 20.65
N ASN A 94 25.53 -6.80 19.69
CA ASN A 94 24.22 -7.46 19.73
C ASN A 94 23.98 -8.25 21.05
N PHE A 95 25.06 -8.61 21.76
CA PHE A 95 25.02 -9.18 23.11
C PHE A 95 24.41 -8.26 24.17
N LEU A 96 24.57 -6.93 24.08
CA LEU A 96 24.03 -5.98 25.05
C LEU A 96 22.51 -5.80 24.88
N PHE A 97 22.03 -5.88 23.64
CA PHE A 97 20.59 -5.89 23.31
C PHE A 97 19.91 -7.15 23.87
N CYS A 98 20.52 -8.32 23.62
CA CYS A 98 20.09 -9.59 24.22
C CYS A 98 20.13 -9.52 25.75
N ARG A 99 21.21 -8.98 26.33
CA ARG A 99 21.36 -8.86 27.80
C ARG A 99 20.41 -7.84 28.43
N LYS A 100 19.97 -6.79 27.72
CA LYS A 100 18.91 -5.87 28.17
C LYS A 100 17.52 -6.50 28.08
N LEU A 101 17.23 -7.27 27.03
CA LEU A 101 16.03 -8.12 26.96
C LEU A 101 15.97 -9.11 28.14
N LEU A 102 17.13 -9.57 28.62
CA LEU A 102 17.30 -10.52 29.73
C LEU A 102 17.43 -9.88 31.12
N GLN A 103 17.63 -8.56 31.22
CA GLN A 103 17.70 -7.89 32.53
C GLN A 103 16.36 -7.98 33.28
N ASP A 104 15.27 -8.16 32.54
CA ASP A 104 13.98 -8.55 33.08
C ASP A 104 13.91 -10.09 33.20
N LYS A 105 14.48 -10.63 34.29
CA LYS A 105 14.59 -12.08 34.65
C LYS A 105 13.28 -12.88 34.74
N GLN A 106 12.20 -12.44 34.10
CA GLN A 106 10.87 -13.06 34.15
C GLN A 106 10.19 -13.16 32.78
N ALA A 107 10.81 -12.73 31.67
CA ALA A 107 10.20 -12.79 30.35
C ALA A 107 10.55 -14.10 29.62
N ASN A 108 9.58 -15.01 29.49
CA ASN A 108 9.80 -16.30 28.81
C ASN A 108 9.51 -16.21 27.29
N ALA A 109 8.81 -15.18 26.80
CA ALA A 109 8.45 -15.05 25.40
C ALA A 109 8.61 -13.61 24.87
N SER A 110 9.34 -13.44 23.76
CA SER A 110 9.53 -12.16 23.06
C SER A 110 8.89 -12.20 21.68
N VAL A 111 8.09 -11.19 21.33
CA VAL A 111 7.37 -11.14 20.05
C VAL A 111 7.91 -9.99 19.21
N MET A 112 8.40 -10.32 18.02
CA MET A 112 8.89 -9.36 17.05
C MET A 112 7.88 -9.21 15.91
N GLU A 113 7.37 -7.99 15.72
CA GLU A 113 6.50 -7.66 14.59
C GLU A 113 7.31 -7.16 13.39
N LYS A 114 6.82 -7.51 12.18
CA LYS A 114 7.45 -7.16 10.89
C LYS A 114 8.88 -7.68 10.79
N ALA A 115 9.06 -8.97 11.07
CA ALA A 115 10.37 -9.60 11.06
C ALA A 115 11.09 -9.49 9.71
N GLU A 116 10.39 -9.21 8.60
CA GLU A 116 10.99 -8.93 7.28
C GLU A 116 12.08 -7.85 7.30
N LEU A 117 11.96 -6.86 8.19
CA LEU A 117 12.96 -5.79 8.32
C LEU A 117 14.27 -6.27 8.96
N LEU A 118 14.27 -7.42 9.67
CA LEU A 118 15.48 -8.01 10.22
C LEU A 118 16.45 -8.53 9.14
N ARG A 119 16.00 -8.63 7.89
CA ARG A 119 16.86 -9.00 6.76
C ARG A 119 17.70 -7.84 6.26
N ASP A 120 17.18 -6.62 6.41
CA ASP A 120 17.81 -5.39 5.89
C ASP A 120 18.76 -4.75 6.92
N THR A 121 18.74 -5.23 8.18
CA THR A 121 19.70 -4.85 9.23
C THR A 121 20.95 -5.74 9.17
N ASP A 122 21.49 -6.17 10.31
CA ASP A 122 22.75 -6.93 10.36
C ASP A 122 22.54 -8.42 10.07
N ALA A 123 23.37 -8.98 9.18
CA ALA A 123 23.34 -10.40 8.80
C ALA A 123 23.48 -11.37 9.99
N ASN A 124 24.09 -10.93 11.09
CA ASN A 124 24.31 -11.74 12.29
C ASN A 124 23.14 -11.68 13.29
N LEU A 125 22.23 -10.72 13.16
CA LEU A 125 21.15 -10.51 14.13
C LEU A 125 20.13 -11.64 14.06
N LEU A 126 19.68 -12.01 12.86
CA LEU A 126 18.68 -13.07 12.69
C LEU A 126 19.18 -14.44 13.21
N PRO A 127 20.38 -14.94 12.84
CA PRO A 127 20.91 -16.19 13.39
C PRO A 127 21.10 -16.14 14.91
N ALA A 128 21.51 -15.00 15.47
CA ALA A 128 21.69 -14.82 16.91
C ALA A 128 20.34 -14.89 17.65
N LEU A 129 19.29 -14.28 17.10
CA LEU A 129 17.94 -14.33 17.67
C LEU A 129 17.40 -15.77 17.65
N LEU A 130 17.54 -16.50 16.54
CA LEU A 130 17.02 -17.87 16.45
C LEU A 130 17.66 -18.84 17.47
N ARG A 131 18.91 -18.58 17.85
CA ARG A 131 19.69 -19.36 18.84
C ARG A 131 19.77 -18.67 20.21
N LEU A 132 18.93 -17.67 20.48
CA LEU A 132 19.02 -16.91 21.72
C LEU A 132 18.87 -17.80 22.95
N GLN A 133 17.99 -18.80 22.91
CA GLN A 133 17.82 -19.76 24.00
C GLN A 133 19.15 -20.48 24.35
N GLU A 134 19.95 -20.85 23.36
CA GLU A 134 21.25 -21.50 23.56
C GLU A 134 22.34 -20.54 24.02
N LEU A 135 22.29 -19.28 23.56
CA LEU A 135 23.29 -18.27 23.91
C LEU A 135 23.15 -17.77 25.35
N VAL A 136 21.94 -17.83 25.88
CA VAL A 136 21.58 -17.33 27.20
C VAL A 136 21.51 -18.44 28.24
N ASP A 137 21.17 -19.65 27.82
CA ASP A 137 20.88 -20.79 28.70
C ASP A 137 19.68 -20.53 29.65
N ASP A 138 18.70 -19.73 29.18
CA ASP A 138 17.41 -19.48 29.84
C ASP A 138 16.26 -19.91 28.94
N ASN A 139 15.09 -20.20 29.52
CA ASN A 139 13.87 -20.58 28.78
C ASN A 139 13.22 -19.35 28.11
N VAL A 140 13.82 -18.89 27.01
CA VAL A 140 13.35 -17.77 26.18
C VAL A 140 12.88 -18.29 24.82
N THR A 141 11.65 -17.97 24.46
CA THR A 141 11.07 -18.24 23.14
C THR A 141 10.98 -16.94 22.34
N ILE A 142 11.50 -16.94 21.12
CA ILE A 142 11.33 -15.82 20.18
C ILE A 142 10.23 -16.15 19.18
N ILE A 143 9.22 -15.28 19.09
CA ILE A 143 8.15 -15.39 18.10
C ILE A 143 8.32 -14.28 17.06
N LEU A 144 8.55 -14.69 15.82
CA LEU A 144 8.73 -13.79 14.68
C LEU A 144 7.44 -13.74 13.86
N LEU A 145 6.87 -12.55 13.68
CA LEU A 145 5.68 -12.33 12.85
C LEU A 145 6.09 -11.68 11.53
N SER A 146 5.78 -12.32 10.40
CA SER A 146 6.05 -11.77 9.06
C SER A 146 4.91 -12.02 8.07
N GLU A 147 4.89 -11.24 6.99
CA GLU A 147 4.08 -11.52 5.80
C GLU A 147 4.80 -12.44 4.81
N ILE A 148 6.13 -12.57 4.93
CA ILE A 148 6.96 -13.29 3.97
C ILE A 148 7.20 -14.73 4.43
N VAL A 149 7.24 -15.67 3.49
CA VAL A 149 7.61 -17.08 3.75
C VAL A 149 9.05 -17.19 4.25
N TRP A 150 9.31 -18.18 5.11
CA TRP A 150 10.61 -18.45 5.74
C TRP A 150 11.75 -18.67 4.73
N ASP A 151 11.50 -19.25 3.56
CA ASP A 151 12.56 -19.52 2.58
C ASP A 151 13.35 -18.28 2.16
N LYS A 152 12.72 -17.10 2.19
CA LYS A 152 13.38 -15.82 1.87
C LYS A 152 14.17 -15.22 3.05
N PHE A 153 14.11 -15.80 4.24
CA PHE A 153 14.89 -15.42 5.42
C PHE A 153 16.21 -16.18 5.54
N ARG A 154 16.41 -17.28 4.79
CA ARG A 154 17.60 -18.12 4.91
C ARG A 154 18.87 -17.34 4.50
N PRO A 155 19.83 -17.11 5.42
CA PRO A 155 21.09 -16.49 5.08
C PRO A 155 22.02 -17.50 4.39
N ASN A 156 22.99 -17.00 3.62
CA ASN A 156 23.98 -17.82 2.92
C ASN A 156 24.85 -18.66 3.87
N THR A 157 24.99 -18.24 5.13
CA THR A 157 25.80 -18.89 6.17
C THR A 157 25.05 -19.98 6.94
N GLY A 158 23.78 -20.24 6.61
CA GLY A 158 22.92 -21.15 7.37
C GLY A 158 22.42 -20.55 8.68
N CYS A 159 21.29 -21.05 9.19
CA CYS A 159 20.70 -20.60 10.45
C CYS A 159 19.90 -21.75 11.09
N PHE A 160 19.61 -21.61 12.39
CA PHE A 160 18.72 -22.54 13.09
C PHE A 160 17.30 -22.42 12.53
N GLU A 161 16.66 -23.55 12.21
CA GLU A 161 15.34 -23.54 11.58
C GLU A 161 14.23 -23.40 12.64
N PRO A 162 13.47 -22.28 12.64
CA PRO A 162 12.37 -22.08 13.57
C PRO A 162 11.18 -22.97 13.23
N LEU A 163 10.30 -23.16 14.21
CA LEU A 163 9.02 -23.83 13.97
C LEU A 163 8.10 -22.93 13.14
N LEU A 164 7.71 -23.41 11.96
CA LEU A 164 6.89 -22.65 11.01
C LEU A 164 5.39 -22.83 11.33
N LEU A 165 4.69 -21.71 11.51
CA LEU A 165 3.24 -21.67 11.70
C LEU A 165 2.59 -20.78 10.64
N HIS A 166 1.69 -21.38 9.86
CA HIS A 166 0.96 -20.68 8.81
C HIS A 166 -0.39 -20.16 9.32
N PHE A 167 -0.65 -18.86 9.08
CA PHE A 167 -1.94 -18.23 9.33
C PHE A 167 -2.66 -18.01 7.99
N PRO A 168 -3.66 -18.86 7.67
CA PRO A 168 -4.39 -18.77 6.41
C PRO A 168 -5.24 -17.50 6.34
N ASP A 169 -5.61 -17.10 5.13
CA ASP A 169 -6.57 -16.01 4.92
C ASP A 169 -7.97 -16.38 5.41
N TYR A 170 -8.73 -15.37 5.82
CA TYR A 170 -10.12 -15.58 6.21
C TYR A 170 -10.99 -15.90 4.98
N SER A 171 -11.82 -16.93 5.09
CA SER A 171 -12.84 -17.21 4.08
C SER A 171 -13.97 -16.16 4.13
N LYS A 172 -14.77 -16.06 3.06
CA LYS A 172 -15.93 -15.14 3.05
C LYS A 172 -16.89 -15.41 4.24
N GLY A 173 -17.10 -16.68 4.59
CA GLY A 173 -17.96 -17.07 5.71
C GLY A 173 -17.37 -16.67 7.07
N GLU A 174 -16.06 -16.86 7.25
CA GLU A 174 -15.36 -16.43 8.48
C GLU A 174 -15.38 -14.91 8.63
N LEU A 175 -15.13 -14.16 7.56
CA LEU A 175 -15.24 -12.70 7.58
C LEU A 175 -16.65 -12.22 7.95
N GLN A 176 -17.68 -12.89 7.43
CA GLN A 176 -19.07 -12.57 7.76
C GLN A 176 -19.33 -12.77 9.26
N GLN A 177 -18.82 -13.85 9.84
CA GLN A 177 -18.95 -14.12 11.27
C GLN A 177 -18.22 -13.06 12.11
N ILE A 178 -16.98 -12.74 11.76
CA ILE A 178 -16.17 -11.74 12.48
C ILE A 178 -16.86 -10.37 12.45
N LEU A 179 -17.24 -9.90 11.27
CA LEU A 179 -17.88 -8.58 11.13
C LEU A 179 -19.25 -8.53 11.82
N SER A 180 -19.99 -9.64 11.88
CA SER A 180 -21.30 -9.70 12.54
C SER A 180 -21.26 -9.51 14.06
N GLN A 181 -20.08 -9.62 14.69
CA GLN A 181 -19.92 -9.44 16.14
C GLN A 181 -19.98 -7.96 16.56
N ASP A 182 -19.48 -7.05 15.72
CA ASP A 182 -19.46 -5.60 15.96
C ASP A 182 -20.81 -4.95 15.61
N LYS A 183 -21.91 -5.56 16.05
CA LYS A 183 -23.27 -5.08 15.80
C LYS A 183 -23.58 -3.82 16.61
N HIS A 184 -24.21 -2.83 15.97
CA HIS A 184 -24.78 -1.70 16.70
C HIS A 184 -26.07 -2.16 17.42
N PRO A 185 -26.33 -1.71 18.67
CA PRO A 185 -27.47 -2.16 19.48
C PRO A 185 -28.86 -1.84 18.89
N SER A 186 -28.93 -0.99 17.86
CA SER A 186 -30.19 -0.51 17.26
C SER A 186 -30.82 -1.45 16.23
N TYR A 187 -30.13 -2.50 15.78
CA TYR A 187 -30.57 -3.32 14.63
C TYR A 187 -30.65 -4.81 14.94
N SER A 188 -31.53 -5.51 14.22
CA SER A 188 -31.63 -6.98 14.26
C SER A 188 -30.37 -7.64 13.68
N ALA A 189 -29.96 -8.77 14.28
CA ALA A 189 -28.79 -9.54 13.84
C ALA A 189 -28.97 -10.14 12.43
N GLU A 190 -30.20 -10.51 12.06
CA GLU A 190 -30.52 -11.07 10.75
C GLU A 190 -30.35 -10.02 9.64
N PHE A 191 -30.77 -8.79 9.94
CA PHE A 191 -30.61 -7.66 9.05
C PHE A 191 -29.12 -7.33 8.83
N TYR A 192 -28.36 -7.25 9.91
CA TYR A 192 -26.93 -6.93 9.86
C TYR A 192 -26.13 -8.02 9.12
N SER A 193 -26.41 -9.31 9.36
CA SER A 193 -25.73 -10.41 8.66
C SER A 193 -26.03 -10.43 7.15
N SER A 194 -27.26 -10.09 6.75
CA SER A 194 -27.64 -9.94 5.35
C SER A 194 -26.88 -8.79 4.68
N TYR A 195 -26.74 -7.67 5.39
CA TYR A 195 -25.95 -6.55 4.92
C TYR A 195 -24.46 -6.88 4.75
N ILE A 196 -23.85 -7.53 5.74
CA ILE A 196 -22.43 -7.91 5.63
C ILE A 196 -22.20 -8.87 4.46
N ASN A 197 -23.13 -9.79 4.19
CA ASN A 197 -23.03 -10.66 3.01
C ASN A 197 -23.07 -9.86 1.69
N ILE A 198 -23.92 -8.82 1.64
CA ILE A 198 -24.01 -7.88 0.51
C ILE A 198 -22.70 -7.10 0.34
N LEU A 199 -22.18 -6.52 1.43
CA LEU A 199 -20.92 -5.78 1.45
C LEU A 199 -19.76 -6.67 0.98
N LEU A 200 -19.62 -7.86 1.57
CA LEU A 200 -18.61 -8.83 1.15
C LEU A 200 -18.82 -9.28 -0.30
N GLY A 201 -20.04 -9.31 -0.82
CA GLY A 201 -20.31 -9.61 -2.23
C GLY A 201 -19.60 -8.65 -3.20
N VAL A 202 -19.57 -7.36 -2.89
CA VAL A 202 -18.91 -6.34 -3.72
C VAL A 202 -17.41 -6.31 -3.45
N PHE A 203 -17.02 -6.20 -2.18
CA PHE A 203 -15.65 -5.88 -1.80
C PHE A 203 -14.72 -7.08 -1.72
N TYR A 204 -15.20 -8.31 -1.53
CA TYR A 204 -14.33 -9.49 -1.38
C TYR A 204 -13.47 -9.75 -2.63
N SER A 205 -13.91 -9.27 -3.80
CA SER A 205 -13.14 -9.37 -5.05
C SER A 205 -11.92 -8.44 -5.08
N VAL A 206 -11.97 -7.30 -4.38
CA VAL A 206 -10.94 -6.25 -4.41
C VAL A 206 -10.11 -6.22 -3.12
N CYS A 207 -10.77 -6.38 -1.96
CA CYS A 207 -10.16 -6.22 -0.63
C CYS A 207 -10.42 -7.46 0.23
N ARG A 208 -9.36 -8.18 0.59
CA ARG A 208 -9.41 -9.27 1.59
C ARG A 208 -8.98 -8.81 2.98
N ASP A 209 -8.59 -7.54 3.13
CA ASP A 209 -8.06 -7.01 4.37
C ASP A 209 -9.15 -6.59 5.36
N LEU A 210 -9.30 -7.37 6.44
CA LEU A 210 -10.27 -7.12 7.54
C LEU A 210 -10.14 -5.72 8.16
N ARG A 211 -8.94 -5.15 8.20
CA ARG A 211 -8.71 -3.80 8.78
C ARG A 211 -9.30 -2.67 7.94
N GLU A 212 -9.21 -2.78 6.61
CA GLU A 212 -9.79 -1.81 5.69
C GLU A 212 -11.33 -1.97 5.66
N HIS A 213 -11.86 -3.18 5.90
CA HIS A 213 -13.29 -3.40 6.15
C HIS A 213 -13.76 -2.76 7.47
N GLY A 214 -13.03 -2.94 8.57
CA GLY A 214 -13.42 -2.44 9.89
C GLY A 214 -13.30 -0.92 10.05
N SER A 215 -12.14 -0.34 9.75
CA SER A 215 -11.87 1.09 10.04
C SER A 215 -12.45 2.06 9.00
N SER A 216 -12.61 1.63 7.74
CA SER A 216 -13.08 2.51 6.66
C SER A 216 -14.53 2.24 6.23
N HIS A 217 -15.15 1.10 6.59
CA HIS A 217 -16.52 0.80 6.16
C HIS A 217 -17.54 0.74 7.31
N ALA A 218 -17.18 0.31 8.52
CA ALA A 218 -18.16 0.20 9.61
C ALA A 218 -18.64 1.55 10.17
N ALA A 219 -17.82 2.60 10.12
CA ALA A 219 -18.25 3.96 10.50
C ALA A 219 -18.89 4.73 9.33
N LEU A 220 -18.31 4.64 8.13
CA LEU A 220 -18.69 5.42 6.95
C LEU A 220 -19.86 4.85 6.15
N ALA A 221 -20.02 3.52 6.10
CA ALA A 221 -21.18 2.91 5.45
C ALA A 221 -22.39 2.86 6.39
N PHE A 222 -22.17 2.90 7.71
CA PHE A 222 -23.22 2.97 8.72
C PHE A 222 -23.99 4.30 8.64
N SER A 223 -23.30 5.43 8.41
CA SER A 223 -23.96 6.72 8.17
C SER A 223 -24.74 6.78 6.85
N THR A 224 -24.18 6.23 5.76
CA THR A 224 -24.86 6.18 4.44
C THR A 224 -26.07 5.24 4.44
N MET A 225 -25.98 4.11 5.16
CA MET A 225 -27.10 3.22 5.40
C MET A 225 -28.22 3.94 6.12
N LEU A 226 -27.93 4.57 7.26
CA LEU A 226 -28.91 5.31 8.06
C LEU A 226 -29.68 6.35 7.23
N LEU A 227 -28.99 7.09 6.35
CA LEU A 227 -29.62 8.10 5.49
C LEU A 227 -30.51 7.49 4.39
N CYS A 228 -30.12 6.34 3.81
CA CYS A 228 -30.98 5.59 2.87
C CYS A 228 -32.15 4.87 3.56
N PHE A 229 -31.99 4.47 4.83
CA PHE A 229 -32.97 3.74 5.62
C PHE A 229 -34.13 4.63 6.10
N LEU A 230 -33.85 5.87 6.46
CA LEU A 230 -34.84 6.77 7.07
C LEU A 230 -35.93 7.27 6.11
N SER A 231 -35.74 7.17 4.79
CA SER A 231 -36.62 7.84 3.83
C SER A 231 -37.60 6.96 3.04
N SER A 232 -37.49 5.62 2.98
CA SER A 232 -38.47 4.88 2.13
C SER A 232 -38.71 3.37 2.30
N VAL A 233 -37.98 2.57 3.11
CA VAL A 233 -38.09 1.09 3.01
C VAL A 233 -38.21 0.38 4.36
N LYS A 234 -39.15 -0.58 4.45
CA LYS A 234 -39.30 -1.49 5.60
C LYS A 234 -38.14 -2.48 5.66
N GLU A 235 -37.74 -2.90 6.87
CA GLU A 235 -36.63 -3.83 7.14
C GLU A 235 -36.70 -5.18 6.40
N THR A 236 -37.87 -5.55 5.86
CA THR A 236 -38.11 -6.83 5.17
C THR A 236 -37.66 -6.87 3.70
N ASP A 237 -37.50 -5.73 3.03
CA ASP A 237 -37.29 -5.67 1.58
C ASP A 237 -35.78 -5.62 1.21
N THR A 238 -35.05 -6.70 1.46
CA THR A 238 -33.60 -6.82 1.21
C THR A 238 -33.18 -6.54 -0.25
N HIS A 239 -34.03 -6.91 -1.22
CA HIS A 239 -33.72 -6.77 -2.64
C HIS A 239 -33.84 -5.32 -3.16
N LYS A 240 -34.75 -4.53 -2.59
CA LYS A 240 -34.87 -3.09 -2.90
C LYS A 240 -33.71 -2.32 -2.29
N LEU A 241 -33.31 -2.74 -1.09
CA LEU A 241 -32.14 -2.20 -0.42
C LEU A 241 -30.86 -2.43 -1.24
N TRP A 242 -30.65 -3.64 -1.74
CA TRP A 242 -29.51 -3.96 -2.61
C TRP A 242 -29.43 -3.03 -3.83
N ARG A 243 -30.54 -2.85 -4.55
CA ARG A 243 -30.56 -2.02 -5.76
C ARG A 243 -30.21 -0.55 -5.48
N ASN A 244 -30.53 -0.06 -4.29
CA ASN A 244 -30.20 1.29 -3.87
C ASN A 244 -28.73 1.41 -3.40
N ILE A 245 -28.24 0.42 -2.65
CA ILE A 245 -26.90 0.45 -2.04
C ILE A 245 -25.79 0.12 -3.05
N GLU A 246 -26.03 -0.80 -3.98
CA GLU A 246 -25.03 -1.27 -4.97
C GLU A 246 -24.27 -0.14 -5.69
N PRO A 247 -24.93 0.89 -6.27
CA PRO A 247 -24.20 1.98 -6.95
C PRO A 247 -23.34 2.81 -5.99
N HIS A 248 -23.80 3.05 -4.75
CA HIS A 248 -23.03 3.80 -3.75
C HIS A 248 -21.81 3.01 -3.28
N LEU A 249 -21.93 1.69 -3.08
CA LEU A 249 -20.78 0.83 -2.75
C LEU A 249 -19.75 0.81 -3.88
N LYS A 250 -20.17 0.73 -5.15
CA LYS A 250 -19.27 0.80 -6.30
C LYS A 250 -18.55 2.16 -6.39
N LYS A 251 -19.25 3.26 -6.09
CA LYS A 251 -18.65 4.61 -6.03
C LYS A 251 -17.63 4.70 -4.88
N ALA A 252 -18.00 4.24 -3.69
CA ALA A 252 -17.11 4.21 -2.51
C ALA A 252 -15.86 3.33 -2.74
N MET A 253 -16.02 2.21 -3.43
CA MET A 253 -14.91 1.33 -3.83
C MET A 253 -13.91 2.06 -4.75
N GLN A 254 -14.36 2.99 -5.58
CA GLN A 254 -13.48 3.75 -6.47
C GLN A 254 -12.84 4.95 -5.76
N THR A 255 -13.50 5.55 -4.77
CA THR A 255 -13.04 6.82 -4.15
C THR A 255 -12.35 6.62 -2.79
N VAL A 256 -12.98 5.89 -1.87
CA VAL A 256 -12.55 5.77 -0.47
C VAL A 256 -11.44 4.73 -0.34
N TYR A 257 -11.53 3.61 -1.08
CA TYR A 257 -10.49 2.58 -1.07
C TYR A 257 -9.16 3.10 -1.64
N LEU A 258 -9.21 3.89 -2.72
CA LEU A 258 -8.04 4.57 -3.28
C LEU A 258 -7.56 5.75 -2.42
N ARG A 259 -8.25 6.05 -1.31
CA ARG A 259 -7.99 7.18 -0.40
C ARG A 259 -7.96 8.53 -1.13
N GLU A 260 -8.76 8.68 -2.19
CA GLU A 260 -8.86 9.93 -2.94
C GLU A 260 -9.59 11.03 -2.15
N VAL A 261 -10.39 10.65 -1.15
CA VAL A 261 -11.17 11.52 -0.28
C VAL A 261 -10.95 11.10 1.17
N SER A 262 -10.71 12.08 2.06
CA SER A 262 -10.59 11.82 3.51
C SER A 262 -11.94 11.37 4.10
N SER A 263 -11.93 10.55 5.16
CA SER A 263 -13.16 10.08 5.83
C SER A 263 -14.10 11.22 6.23
N LEU A 264 -13.55 12.32 6.74
CA LEU A 264 -14.29 13.53 7.11
C LEU A 264 -14.93 14.25 5.90
N GLN A 265 -14.22 14.30 4.78
CA GLN A 265 -14.75 14.93 3.55
C GLN A 265 -15.87 14.08 2.94
N TRP A 266 -15.78 12.75 3.09
CA TRP A 266 -16.82 11.83 2.68
C TRP A 266 -18.10 11.93 3.52
N GLU A 267 -17.97 12.13 4.84
CA GLU A 267 -19.12 12.38 5.73
C GLU A 267 -19.83 13.70 5.38
N GLN A 268 -19.06 14.76 5.11
CA GLN A 268 -19.61 16.06 4.70
C GLN A 268 -20.33 15.99 3.35
N LEU A 269 -19.81 15.19 2.41
CA LEU A 269 -20.44 14.95 1.10
C LEU A 269 -21.82 14.31 1.21
N GLN A 270 -21.98 13.36 2.13
CA GLN A 270 -23.25 12.68 2.35
C GLN A 270 -24.33 13.63 2.87
N GLN A 271 -23.94 14.65 3.63
CA GLN A 271 -24.86 15.69 4.12
C GLN A 271 -25.21 16.72 3.03
N MET A 272 -24.39 16.87 2.00
CA MET A 272 -24.56 17.84 0.91
C MET A 272 -25.21 17.27 -0.36
N GLU A 273 -25.18 15.95 -0.57
CA GLU A 273 -25.77 15.27 -1.75
C GLU A 273 -27.31 15.41 -1.86
N GLU A 274 -28.01 16.02 -0.88
CA GLU A 274 -29.41 16.44 -1.02
C GLU A 274 -29.61 17.61 -2.01
N ARG A 275 -28.55 18.34 -2.43
CA ARG A 275 -28.74 19.58 -3.20
C ARG A 275 -28.12 19.65 -4.60
N GLU A 276 -26.95 19.09 -4.90
CA GLU A 276 -26.39 19.20 -6.25
C GLU A 276 -25.52 17.99 -6.63
N CYS A 277 -25.75 17.45 -7.85
CA CYS A 277 -24.93 16.43 -8.49
C CYS A 277 -23.62 17.05 -9.00
N GLY A 278 -22.78 17.51 -8.10
CA GLY A 278 -21.41 17.92 -8.38
C GLY A 278 -20.47 16.75 -8.13
N ALA A 279 -19.95 16.14 -9.19
CA ALA A 279 -18.87 15.16 -9.06
C ALA A 279 -17.66 15.83 -8.42
N LEU A 280 -17.43 15.61 -7.12
CA LEU A 280 -16.18 16.03 -6.52
C LEU A 280 -15.02 15.34 -7.22
N ARG A 281 -14.10 16.17 -7.69
CA ARG A 281 -12.82 15.76 -8.22
C ARG A 281 -11.96 15.31 -7.04
N GLY A 282 -11.71 14.00 -6.92
CA GLY A 282 -10.76 13.47 -5.95
C GLY A 282 -9.37 14.06 -6.13
N LEU A 283 -8.43 13.76 -5.21
CA LEU A 283 -7.02 14.21 -5.29
C LEU A 283 -6.40 14.00 -6.68
N SER A 284 -6.76 12.91 -7.36
CA SER A 284 -6.34 12.52 -8.72
C SER A 284 -6.81 13.47 -9.83
N ALA A 285 -7.87 14.25 -9.58
CA ALA A 285 -8.49 15.14 -10.56
C ALA A 285 -8.08 16.62 -10.39
N HIS A 286 -7.16 16.93 -9.48
CA HIS A 286 -6.45 18.21 -9.40
C HIS A 286 -5.31 18.32 -10.43
N THR A 287 -5.54 17.88 -11.67
CA THR A 287 -4.57 18.04 -12.78
C THR A 287 -4.46 19.48 -13.29
N HIS A 288 -5.13 20.44 -12.65
CA HIS A 288 -5.04 21.86 -12.99
C HIS A 288 -3.89 22.52 -12.22
N VAL A 289 -2.65 22.31 -12.68
CA VAL A 289 -1.50 23.09 -12.21
C VAL A 289 -1.35 24.32 -13.11
N GLU A 290 -1.49 25.51 -12.54
CA GLU A 290 -1.23 26.76 -13.26
C GLU A 290 0.28 26.97 -13.39
N LEU A 291 0.81 26.77 -14.60
CA LEU A 291 2.22 26.97 -14.92
C LEU A 291 2.43 28.27 -15.72
N PRO A 292 3.60 28.93 -15.58
CA PRO A 292 3.97 30.05 -16.45
C PRO A 292 3.96 29.67 -17.93
N TYR A 293 3.74 30.65 -18.82
CA TYR A 293 3.62 30.43 -20.27
C TYR A 293 4.78 29.62 -20.85
N TYR A 294 6.03 30.05 -20.62
CA TYR A 294 7.22 29.34 -21.12
C TYR A 294 7.39 27.95 -20.49
N SER A 295 7.04 27.79 -19.20
CA SER A 295 7.05 26.49 -18.53
C SER A 295 6.06 25.50 -19.17
N LYS A 296 4.88 25.96 -19.61
CA LYS A 296 3.92 25.13 -20.35
C LYS A 296 4.52 24.61 -21.67
N PHE A 297 5.14 25.49 -22.44
CA PHE A 297 5.79 25.12 -23.71
C PHE A 297 7.01 24.22 -23.52
N LEU A 298 7.83 24.48 -22.50
CA LEU A 298 8.95 23.60 -22.13
C LEU A 298 8.46 22.20 -21.77
N LEU A 299 7.36 22.10 -21.04
CA LEU A 299 6.79 20.82 -20.64
C LEU A 299 6.20 20.05 -21.82
N ILE A 300 5.50 20.74 -22.74
CA ILE A 300 5.02 20.16 -24.01
C ILE A 300 6.20 19.67 -24.86
N ALA A 301 7.25 20.48 -25.00
CA ALA A 301 8.45 20.12 -25.76
C ALA A 301 9.16 18.90 -25.14
N ALA A 302 9.26 18.84 -23.81
CA ALA A 302 9.83 17.69 -23.09
C ALA A 302 9.01 16.41 -23.27
N TYR A 303 7.68 16.54 -23.31
CA TYR A 303 6.80 15.41 -23.61
C TYR A 303 7.04 14.91 -25.04
N LEU A 304 7.03 15.80 -26.03
CA LEU A 304 7.32 15.44 -27.43
C LEU A 304 8.71 14.81 -27.58
N ALA A 305 9.73 15.32 -26.88
CA ALA A 305 11.07 14.75 -26.88
C ALA A 305 11.11 13.34 -26.28
N SER A 306 10.30 13.06 -25.24
CA SER A 306 10.29 11.75 -24.55
C SER A 306 9.56 10.66 -25.33
N TYR A 307 8.43 11.00 -25.95
CA TYR A 307 7.56 10.03 -26.61
C TYR A 307 7.90 9.84 -28.10
N ASN A 308 8.43 10.87 -28.77
CA ASN A 308 8.86 10.75 -30.16
C ASN A 308 10.31 10.27 -30.27
N PRO A 309 10.62 9.36 -31.22
CA PRO A 309 12.01 8.99 -31.48
C PRO A 309 12.78 10.14 -32.14
N ALA A 310 14.05 10.34 -31.79
CA ALA A 310 14.88 11.44 -32.33
C ALA A 310 14.98 11.48 -33.87
N ARG A 311 14.72 10.36 -34.56
CA ARG A 311 14.71 10.28 -36.03
C ARG A 311 13.54 11.06 -36.66
N THR A 312 12.44 11.23 -35.93
CA THR A 312 11.22 11.89 -36.44
C THR A 312 11.20 13.39 -36.18
N ASP A 313 12.12 13.92 -35.37
CA ASP A 313 12.19 15.36 -35.09
C ASP A 313 12.41 16.15 -36.39
N LYS A 314 13.26 15.62 -37.28
CA LYS A 314 13.41 16.06 -38.67
C LYS A 314 12.23 15.67 -39.58
N ARG A 315 11.02 15.60 -39.08
CA ARG A 315 9.82 15.54 -39.91
C ARG A 315 8.81 16.54 -39.38
N PHE A 316 8.80 16.70 -38.06
CA PHE A 316 7.86 17.54 -37.34
C PHE A 316 8.32 18.99 -37.17
N PHE A 317 9.62 19.24 -37.01
CA PHE A 317 10.10 20.53 -36.47
C PHE A 317 10.92 21.38 -37.47
N LEU A 318 11.37 20.88 -38.62
CA LEU A 318 12.01 21.75 -39.63
C LEU A 318 11.00 22.19 -40.71
N LYS A 319 10.87 23.52 -40.89
CA LYS A 319 9.99 24.15 -41.89
C LYS A 319 10.37 23.85 -43.36
N HIS A 320 11.55 23.29 -43.63
CA HIS A 320 12.00 22.87 -44.96
C HIS A 320 12.46 21.41 -44.96
N HIS A 321 11.53 20.49 -44.70
CA HIS A 321 11.78 19.10 -45.05
C HIS A 321 11.73 18.93 -46.55
N GLY A 322 12.91 18.82 -47.17
CA GLY A 322 13.02 18.26 -48.51
C GLY A 322 12.26 16.93 -48.58
N LYS A 323 11.75 16.58 -49.78
CA LYS A 323 11.03 15.32 -50.02
C LYS A 323 11.88 14.13 -49.56
N ILE A 324 11.60 13.62 -48.37
CA ILE A 324 12.17 12.36 -47.91
C ILE A 324 11.62 11.29 -48.85
N ARG A 325 12.51 10.63 -49.60
CA ARG A 325 12.13 9.49 -50.47
C ARG A 325 11.30 8.54 -49.63
N LYS A 326 10.06 8.28 -50.05
CA LYS A 326 9.22 7.19 -49.54
C LYS A 326 9.89 5.87 -49.93
N THR A 327 10.98 5.51 -49.27
CA THR A 327 11.37 4.10 -49.21
C THR A 327 10.31 3.45 -48.36
N ASN A 328 9.56 2.52 -48.95
CA ASN A 328 8.54 1.71 -48.29
C ASN A 328 9.07 1.18 -46.96
N PHE A 329 8.80 1.91 -45.87
CA PHE A 329 8.96 1.41 -44.52
C PHE A 329 7.71 0.55 -44.26
N LEU A 330 7.68 -0.58 -44.96
CA LEU A 330 6.83 -1.70 -44.62
C LEU A 330 6.98 -1.92 -43.12
N LYS A 331 5.86 -1.73 -42.42
CA LYS A 331 5.55 -2.15 -41.05
C LYS A 331 6.50 -3.27 -40.59
N LYS A 332 7.62 -2.91 -39.97
CA LYS A 332 8.50 -3.89 -39.33
C LYS A 332 8.49 -3.61 -37.84
N ASN A 333 7.55 -4.31 -37.22
CA ASN A 333 7.11 -4.30 -35.84
C ASN A 333 6.12 -3.16 -35.58
N GLU A 334 4.84 -3.53 -35.40
CA GLU A 334 4.04 -3.02 -34.28
C GLU A 334 4.87 -3.17 -33.00
N LYS A 335 5.89 -2.31 -32.86
CA LYS A 335 6.53 -2.10 -31.57
C LYS A 335 5.39 -1.55 -30.74
N THR A 336 5.04 -2.27 -29.68
CA THR A 336 4.29 -1.77 -28.54
C THR A 336 4.37 -0.25 -28.51
N SER A 337 3.22 0.43 -28.53
CA SER A 337 3.16 1.88 -28.70
C SER A 337 4.17 2.55 -27.76
N ASN A 338 4.84 3.61 -28.21
CA ASN A 338 5.90 4.23 -27.41
C ASN A 338 5.34 4.70 -26.04
N HIS A 339 4.03 4.95 -25.98
CA HIS A 339 3.28 5.18 -24.75
C HIS A 339 3.26 4.00 -23.76
N LEU A 340 3.31 2.74 -24.22
CA LEU A 340 3.38 1.54 -23.38
C LEU A 340 4.79 1.23 -22.87
N LEU A 341 5.86 1.60 -23.59
CA LEU A 341 7.25 1.43 -23.13
C LEU A 341 7.66 2.47 -22.08
N GLY A 342 6.91 3.57 -21.98
CA GLY A 342 7.21 4.70 -21.12
C GLY A 342 8.18 5.73 -21.74
N PRO A 343 8.45 6.82 -21.00
CA PRO A 343 9.19 7.98 -21.51
C PRO A 343 10.68 7.69 -21.74
N LYS A 344 11.19 8.04 -22.92
CA LYS A 344 12.62 7.87 -23.27
C LYS A 344 13.45 9.06 -22.79
N PRO A 345 14.69 8.84 -22.32
CA PRO A 345 15.58 9.92 -21.95
C PRO A 345 16.00 10.74 -23.17
N PHE A 346 16.04 12.06 -23.04
CA PHE A 346 16.47 12.99 -24.08
C PHE A 346 17.50 14.00 -23.52
N PRO A 347 18.46 14.47 -24.36
CA PRO A 347 19.42 15.48 -23.96
C PRO A 347 18.79 16.88 -23.94
N LEU A 348 19.38 17.79 -23.15
CA LEU A 348 18.95 19.19 -23.04
C LEU A 348 18.89 19.90 -24.40
N ASP A 349 19.86 19.67 -25.28
CA ASP A 349 19.92 20.32 -26.59
C ASP A 349 18.70 19.99 -27.45
N ARG A 350 18.23 18.74 -27.37
CA ARG A 350 17.02 18.28 -28.08
C ARG A 350 15.77 18.96 -27.54
N LEU A 351 15.69 19.17 -26.23
CA LEU A 351 14.58 19.89 -25.60
C LEU A 351 14.51 21.33 -26.10
N LEU A 352 15.65 22.04 -26.06
CA LEU A 352 15.72 23.43 -26.49
C LEU A 352 15.41 23.58 -27.97
N ALA A 353 15.91 22.68 -28.81
CA ALA A 353 15.61 22.68 -30.25
C ALA A 353 14.10 22.52 -30.53
N ILE A 354 13.42 21.60 -29.84
CA ILE A 354 11.97 21.41 -29.98
C ILE A 354 11.23 22.62 -29.41
N PHE A 355 11.64 23.14 -28.25
CA PHE A 355 11.05 24.33 -27.63
C PHE A 355 11.08 25.55 -28.57
N TYR A 356 12.25 25.87 -29.15
CA TYR A 356 12.37 26.98 -30.09
C TYR A 356 11.66 26.75 -31.42
N SER A 357 11.38 25.50 -31.79
CA SER A 357 10.57 25.18 -32.97
C SER A 357 9.07 25.32 -32.72
N VAL A 358 8.62 25.05 -31.49
CA VAL A 358 7.20 25.03 -31.12
C VAL A 358 6.71 26.42 -30.69
N VAL A 359 7.60 27.23 -30.11
CA VAL A 359 7.28 28.60 -29.70
C VAL A 359 7.37 29.52 -30.92
N ASP A 360 6.26 30.21 -31.24
CA ASP A 360 6.20 31.12 -32.40
C ASP A 360 7.00 32.43 -32.21
N SER A 361 7.34 32.78 -30.96
CA SER A 361 8.15 33.96 -30.63
C SER A 361 9.66 33.65 -30.68
N ARG A 362 10.46 34.61 -31.16
CA ARG A 362 11.92 34.54 -31.09
C ARG A 362 12.38 34.81 -29.67
N VAL A 363 12.56 33.74 -28.89
CA VAL A 363 13.03 33.82 -27.50
C VAL A 363 14.56 33.68 -27.47
N ALA A 364 15.25 34.61 -26.81
CA ALA A 364 16.68 34.47 -26.55
C ALA A 364 16.96 33.41 -25.48
N PRO A 365 18.08 32.66 -25.55
CA PRO A 365 18.50 31.74 -24.49
C PRO A 365 18.92 32.51 -23.24
N THR A 366 17.96 32.87 -22.40
CA THR A 366 18.19 33.55 -21.12
C THR A 366 18.35 32.56 -19.97
N ALA A 367 19.10 32.95 -18.93
CA ALA A 367 19.25 32.17 -17.70
C ALA A 367 17.90 31.78 -17.05
N SER A 368 16.85 32.57 -17.29
CA SER A 368 15.49 32.28 -16.82
C SER A 368 14.89 30.99 -17.39
N ILE A 369 15.24 30.59 -18.62
CA ILE A 369 14.76 29.34 -19.23
C ILE A 369 15.40 28.14 -18.52
N PHE A 370 16.71 28.20 -18.27
CA PHE A 370 17.42 27.16 -17.53
C PHE A 370 16.93 27.06 -16.08
N SER A 371 16.66 28.21 -15.43
CA SER A 371 16.04 28.27 -14.12
C SER A 371 14.65 27.62 -14.11
N GLN A 372 13.82 27.87 -15.14
CA GLN A 372 12.51 27.21 -15.28
C GLN A 372 12.62 25.70 -15.48
N ILE A 373 13.59 25.23 -16.28
CA ILE A 373 13.84 23.78 -16.44
C ILE A 373 14.24 23.15 -15.10
N SER A 374 15.12 23.80 -14.33
CA SER A 374 15.47 23.34 -12.98
C SER A 374 14.26 23.29 -12.06
N SER A 375 13.41 24.33 -12.07
CA SER A 375 12.17 24.35 -11.29
C SER A 375 11.20 23.24 -11.69
N LEU A 376 11.07 22.92 -12.98
CA LEU A 376 10.26 21.79 -13.46
C LEU A 376 10.80 20.43 -12.98
N VAL A 377 12.12 20.31 -12.78
CA VAL A 377 12.74 19.12 -12.19
C VAL A 377 12.44 19.05 -10.69
N THR A 378 12.58 20.16 -9.97
CA THR A 378 12.24 20.24 -8.54
C THR A 378 10.77 19.92 -8.27
N LEU A 379 9.87 20.34 -9.16
CA LEU A 379 8.44 20.03 -9.11
C LEU A 379 8.09 18.59 -9.53
N GLN A 380 9.09 17.76 -9.85
CA GLN A 380 8.94 16.37 -10.32
C GLN A 380 8.10 16.21 -11.61
N LEU A 381 7.89 17.29 -12.37
CA LEU A 381 7.28 17.21 -13.71
C LEU A 381 8.29 16.69 -14.74
N LEU A 382 9.57 16.96 -14.51
CA LEU A 382 10.71 16.38 -15.22
C LEU A 382 11.60 15.62 -14.24
N THR A 383 12.20 14.53 -14.69
CA THR A 383 13.18 13.76 -13.91
C THR A 383 14.52 13.79 -14.62
N LYS A 384 15.57 14.22 -13.91
CA LYS A 384 16.95 14.11 -14.39
C LYS A 384 17.44 12.67 -14.17
N VAL A 385 17.98 12.05 -15.22
CA VAL A 385 18.44 10.64 -15.20
C VAL A 385 19.96 10.53 -15.12
N SER A 386 20.67 11.59 -15.51
CA SER A 386 22.12 11.69 -15.35
C SER A 386 22.49 11.91 -13.88
N HIS A 387 23.61 11.33 -13.44
CA HIS A 387 24.21 11.62 -12.14
C HIS A 387 24.43 13.14 -11.97
N ASP A 388 24.34 13.62 -10.73
CA ASP A 388 24.42 15.06 -10.45
C ASP A 388 25.79 15.67 -10.74
N ASP A 389 26.83 14.85 -10.78
CA ASP A 389 28.23 15.27 -10.92
C ASP A 389 28.63 15.65 -12.36
N GLN A 390 27.79 15.37 -13.37
CA GLN A 390 28.06 15.73 -14.77
C GLN A 390 27.19 16.90 -15.23
N LEU A 391 27.80 18.08 -15.31
CA LEU A 391 27.16 19.31 -15.86
C LEU A 391 27.14 19.33 -17.40
N ASP A 392 28.01 18.57 -18.06
CA ASP A 392 28.29 18.74 -19.50
C ASP A 392 27.17 18.20 -20.43
N ALA A 393 26.29 17.31 -19.96
CA ALA A 393 25.18 16.80 -20.78
C ALA A 393 24.04 16.18 -19.94
N PRO A 394 23.21 16.99 -19.25
CA PRO A 394 22.11 16.45 -18.48
C PRO A 394 21.07 15.78 -19.39
N LYS A 395 20.65 14.58 -18.99
CA LYS A 395 19.57 13.83 -19.65
C LYS A 395 18.31 13.91 -18.82
N TYR A 396 17.20 14.27 -19.46
CA TYR A 396 15.90 14.42 -18.82
C TYR A 396 14.91 13.37 -19.32
N LYS A 397 13.90 13.08 -18.50
CA LYS A 397 12.70 12.32 -18.83
C LYS A 397 11.47 13.11 -18.41
N CYS A 398 10.41 13.05 -19.21
CA CYS A 398 9.11 13.62 -18.82
C CYS A 398 8.36 12.61 -17.94
N ALA A 399 7.87 13.06 -16.77
CA ALA A 399 7.12 12.23 -15.82
C ALA A 399 5.60 12.40 -15.95
N VAL A 400 5.15 13.17 -16.94
CA VAL A 400 3.78 13.66 -17.05
C VAL A 400 2.92 12.76 -17.93
N SER A 401 1.65 12.59 -17.56
CA SER A 401 0.66 11.83 -18.34
C SER A 401 0.19 12.57 -19.59
N MET A 402 -0.35 11.80 -20.55
CA MET A 402 -0.93 12.36 -21.77
C MET A 402 -2.10 13.31 -21.48
N ASP A 403 -2.98 12.95 -20.55
CA ASP A 403 -4.17 13.76 -20.22
C ASP A 403 -3.79 15.14 -19.66
N PHE A 404 -2.77 15.18 -18.80
CA PHE A 404 -2.27 16.43 -18.23
C PHE A 404 -1.64 17.32 -19.30
N ILE A 405 -0.83 16.75 -20.21
CA ILE A 405 -0.25 17.51 -21.32
C ILE A 405 -1.31 18.01 -22.29
N CYS A 406 -2.33 17.20 -22.59
CA CYS A 406 -3.47 17.64 -23.41
C CYS A 406 -4.25 18.77 -22.74
N ALA A 407 -4.42 18.75 -21.41
CA ALA A 407 -5.03 19.85 -20.68
C ALA A 407 -4.21 21.13 -20.80
N ILE A 408 -2.88 21.05 -20.63
CA ILE A 408 -1.98 22.20 -20.81
C ILE A 408 -2.00 22.70 -22.25
N SER A 409 -1.95 21.80 -23.24
CA SER A 409 -1.91 22.16 -24.66
C SER A 409 -3.18 22.92 -25.07
N ARG A 410 -4.35 22.54 -24.54
CA ARG A 410 -5.60 23.30 -24.70
C ARG A 410 -5.51 24.72 -24.13
N THR A 411 -4.83 24.93 -22.99
CA THR A 411 -4.68 26.29 -22.42
C THR A 411 -3.78 27.22 -23.24
N VAL A 412 -2.87 26.65 -24.05
CA VAL A 412 -1.98 27.42 -24.93
C VAL A 412 -2.39 27.34 -26.40
N ASN A 413 -3.57 26.79 -26.70
CA ASN A 413 -4.07 26.56 -28.06
C ASN A 413 -3.07 25.81 -28.97
N PHE A 414 -2.35 24.84 -28.41
CA PHE A 414 -1.40 23.99 -29.13
C PHE A 414 -1.98 22.58 -29.34
N GLU A 415 -2.04 22.13 -30.59
CA GLU A 415 -2.57 20.82 -30.96
C GLU A 415 -1.49 19.74 -30.90
N ILE A 416 -1.24 19.20 -29.71
CA ILE A 416 -0.14 18.25 -29.50
C ILE A 416 -0.29 16.93 -30.29
N ILE A 417 -1.52 16.47 -30.52
CA ILE A 417 -1.81 15.19 -31.17
C ILE A 417 -1.19 15.13 -32.59
N LYS A 418 -1.13 16.27 -33.29
CA LYS A 418 -0.52 16.37 -34.63
C LYS A 418 0.99 16.12 -34.64
N TYR A 419 1.65 16.30 -33.50
CA TYR A 419 3.10 16.18 -33.35
C TYR A 419 3.53 14.84 -32.76
N LEU A 420 2.60 13.95 -32.40
CA LEU A 420 2.91 12.63 -31.85
C LEU A 420 3.02 11.58 -32.94
N TYR A 421 4.11 10.80 -32.91
CA TYR A 421 4.39 9.79 -33.93
C TYR A 421 3.35 8.65 -33.99
N ASP A 422 2.77 8.27 -32.85
CA ASP A 422 1.89 7.10 -32.72
C ASP A 422 0.47 7.35 -33.28
N PHE A 423 0.06 8.61 -33.48
CA PHE A 423 -1.29 9.00 -33.92
C PHE A 423 -1.36 9.45 -35.39
N LEU A 424 -0.37 9.07 -36.20
CA LEU A 424 -0.16 9.53 -37.59
C LEU A 424 -0.24 8.45 -38.66
#